data_AF-A0A0M9ELY1-F1
#
_entry.id   AF-A0A0M9ELY1-F1
#
_cell.length_a   1.000
_cell.length_b   1.000
_cell.length_c   1.000
_cell.angle_alpha   90.00
_cell.angle_beta   90.00
_cell.angle_gamma   90.00
#
_symmetry.space_group_name_H-M   'P 1'
#
loop_
_entity.id
_entity.type
_entity.pdbx_description
1 polymer ?
#
loop_
_entity_poly.entity_id
_entity_poly.type
_entity_poly.pdbx_seq_one_letter_code
_entity_poly.pdbx_strand_id
1 'polypeptide(L)'
;MAAAPGQEGSSLTPAMFLLAHPQVKVGRAALETFQTIHRSRDSFSIVNKPFPSMVLHQEFDSDTKERIYAVALVDDEQALNYYKQNYDEASDESKCDCAENHGPEHLIYDRMVEELADCKKHKGEPEPDPACSACWPVLHGGKCTFGNA
;
A
#
# COMPACT_ATOMS: atom_id res chain seq x y z
N MET A 1 -25.26 -29.60 28.53
CA MET A 1 -24.17 -28.59 28.60
C MET A 1 -24.12 -27.92 27.24
N ALA A 2 -24.36 -26.61 27.22
CA ALA A 2 -24.51 -25.83 25.99
C ALA A 2 -23.16 -25.68 25.28
N ALA A 3 -23.13 -25.96 23.97
CA ALA A 3 -22.02 -25.61 23.11
C ALA A 3 -21.97 -24.08 22.98
N ALA A 4 -20.81 -23.48 23.25
CA ALA A 4 -20.57 -22.07 22.99
C ALA A 4 -20.67 -21.83 21.47
N PRO A 5 -21.38 -20.76 21.02
CA PRO A 5 -21.41 -20.41 19.60
C PRO A 5 -20.01 -19.98 19.18
N GLY A 6 -19.59 -20.50 18.02
CA GLY A 6 -18.30 -20.22 17.43
C GLY A 6 -18.06 -18.73 17.25
N GLN A 7 -16.81 -18.32 17.43
CA GLN A 7 -16.32 -17.08 16.85
C GLN A 7 -16.44 -17.21 15.33
N GLU A 8 -17.53 -16.69 14.77
CA GLU A 8 -17.57 -16.26 13.38
C GLU A 8 -16.59 -15.10 13.25
N GLY A 9 -15.33 -15.42 12.97
CA GLY A 9 -14.44 -14.44 12.37
C GLY A 9 -15.14 -13.98 11.11
N SER A 10 -15.60 -12.72 11.07
CA SER A 10 -16.05 -12.10 9.83
C SER A 10 -14.88 -12.18 8.86
N SER A 11 -14.90 -13.19 8.00
CA SER A 11 -13.96 -13.34 6.91
C SER A 11 -14.27 -12.23 5.92
N LEU A 12 -13.61 -11.08 6.11
CA LEU A 12 -13.73 -9.97 5.19
C LEU A 12 -13.37 -10.49 3.80
N THR A 13 -14.31 -10.41 2.86
CA THR A 13 -14.11 -10.85 1.49
C THR A 13 -13.65 -9.68 0.63
N PRO A 14 -12.98 -9.92 -0.52
CA PRO A 14 -12.69 -8.85 -1.49
C PRO A 14 -13.94 -8.05 -1.88
N ALA A 15 -15.10 -8.70 -2.00
CA ALA A 15 -16.36 -8.04 -2.31
C ALA A 15 -16.82 -7.09 -1.18
N MET A 16 -16.77 -7.52 0.08
CA MET A 16 -17.11 -6.66 1.23
C MET A 16 -16.14 -5.48 1.35
N PHE A 17 -14.85 -5.72 1.13
CA PHE A 17 -13.84 -4.67 1.11
C PHE A 17 -14.12 -3.62 0.04
N LEU A 18 -14.41 -4.04 -1.20
CA LEU A 18 -14.69 -3.11 -2.30
C LEU A 18 -16.01 -2.36 -2.09
N LEU A 19 -17.02 -2.99 -1.49
CA LEU A 19 -18.25 -2.30 -1.09
C LEU A 19 -18.01 -1.19 -0.07
N ALA A 20 -17.08 -1.39 0.86
CA ALA A 20 -16.68 -0.38 1.84
C ALA A 20 -15.81 0.74 1.24
N HIS A 21 -15.26 0.54 0.04
CA HIS A 21 -14.30 1.46 -0.59
C HIS A 21 -14.70 1.82 -2.04
N PRO A 22 -15.81 2.56 -2.25
CA PRO A 22 -16.32 2.91 -3.58
C PRO A 22 -15.38 3.80 -4.42
N GLN A 23 -14.38 4.41 -3.80
CA GLN A 23 -13.29 5.14 -4.46
C GLN A 23 -12.33 4.21 -5.22
N VAL A 24 -12.23 2.94 -4.84
CA VAL A 24 -11.41 1.94 -5.52
C VAL A 24 -12.15 1.44 -6.76
N LYS A 25 -11.57 1.63 -7.94
CA LYS A 25 -12.13 1.07 -9.18
C LYS A 25 -11.68 -0.36 -9.37
N VAL A 26 -12.44 -1.16 -10.11
CA VAL A 26 -12.19 -2.59 -10.22
C VAL A 26 -11.86 -2.94 -11.67
N GLY A 27 -10.83 -3.76 -11.83
CA GLY A 27 -10.46 -4.39 -13.09
C GLY A 27 -9.50 -3.58 -13.94
N ARG A 28 -8.96 -4.28 -14.94
CA ARG A 28 -7.89 -3.81 -15.80
C ARG A 28 -8.24 -2.62 -16.69
N ALA A 29 -9.45 -2.60 -17.23
CA ALA A 29 -9.90 -1.47 -18.05
C ALA A 29 -9.89 -0.15 -17.26
N ALA A 30 -10.20 -0.19 -15.95
CA ALA A 30 -10.09 0.99 -15.09
C ALA A 30 -8.63 1.42 -14.92
N LEU A 31 -7.71 0.47 -14.70
CA LEU A 31 -6.28 0.77 -14.60
C LEU A 31 -5.75 1.40 -15.88
N GLU A 32 -5.99 0.80 -17.03
CA GLU A 32 -5.52 1.31 -18.33
C GLU A 32 -6.07 2.70 -18.64
N THR A 33 -7.33 2.95 -18.27
CA THR A 33 -7.96 4.27 -18.39
C THR A 33 -7.23 5.30 -17.53
N PHE A 34 -7.00 5.02 -16.24
CA PHE A 34 -6.30 5.95 -15.36
C PHE A 34 -4.84 6.16 -15.77
N GLN A 35 -4.11 5.10 -16.12
CA GLN A 35 -2.74 5.20 -16.62
C GLN A 35 -2.65 6.05 -17.89
N THR A 36 -3.67 5.99 -18.75
CA THR A 36 -3.73 6.83 -19.96
C THR A 36 -4.02 8.29 -19.60
N ILE A 37 -4.97 8.55 -18.70
CA ILE A 37 -5.33 9.91 -18.25
C ILE A 37 -4.17 10.59 -17.52
N HIS A 38 -3.40 9.84 -16.75
CA HIS A 38 -2.36 10.37 -15.87
C HIS A 38 -0.93 10.17 -16.39
N ARG A 39 -0.73 9.67 -17.62
CA ARG A 39 0.58 9.32 -18.20
C ARG A 39 1.64 10.43 -18.11
N SER A 40 1.22 11.70 -18.17
CA SER A 40 2.13 12.85 -18.16
C SER A 40 2.37 13.47 -16.79
N ARG A 41 1.76 12.93 -15.73
CA ARG A 41 1.96 13.42 -14.37
C ARG A 41 3.20 12.77 -13.77
N ASP A 42 3.96 13.54 -13.01
CA ASP A 42 4.99 12.99 -12.14
C ASP A 42 4.28 12.32 -10.95
N SER A 43 4.36 11.00 -10.91
CA SER A 43 3.66 10.18 -9.93
C SER A 43 4.46 8.95 -9.57
N PHE A 44 4.12 8.35 -8.44
CA PHE A 44 4.64 7.07 -8.02
C PHE A 44 3.52 6.14 -7.59
N SER A 45 3.73 4.84 -7.77
CA SER A 45 2.74 3.83 -7.45
C SER A 45 3.15 2.98 -6.25
N ILE A 46 2.14 2.56 -5.49
CA ILE A 46 2.24 1.55 -4.44
C ILE A 46 1.33 0.40 -4.83
N VAL A 47 1.89 -0.79 -4.83
CA VAL A 47 1.17 -2.02 -5.12
C VAL A 47 1.15 -2.89 -3.87
N ASN A 48 -0.04 -3.21 -3.39
CA ASN A 48 -0.28 -4.04 -2.21
C ASN A 48 -1.15 -5.25 -2.59
N LYS A 49 -1.13 -6.30 -1.76
CA LYS A 49 -1.95 -7.50 -1.95
C LYS A 49 -2.85 -7.74 -0.72
N PRO A 50 -3.97 -7.00 -0.58
CA PRO A 50 -4.87 -7.11 0.58
C PRO A 50 -5.56 -8.48 0.71
N PHE A 51 -5.71 -9.21 -0.39
CA PHE A 51 -6.24 -10.58 -0.39
C PHE A 51 -5.42 -11.46 -1.35
N PRO A 52 -5.41 -12.79 -1.17
CA PRO A 52 -4.69 -13.70 -2.07
C PRO A 52 -5.05 -13.54 -3.55
N SER A 53 -6.32 -13.24 -3.83
CA SER A 53 -6.87 -13.04 -5.17
C SER A 53 -6.90 -11.58 -5.62
N MET A 54 -6.40 -10.62 -4.84
CA MET A 54 -6.57 -9.20 -5.13
C MET A 54 -5.27 -8.43 -5.03
N VAL A 55 -4.90 -7.76 -6.13
CA VAL A 55 -3.82 -6.77 -6.16
C VAL A 55 -4.44 -5.38 -6.15
N LEU A 56 -4.01 -4.55 -5.21
CA LEU A 56 -4.40 -3.15 -5.09
C LEU A 56 -3.27 -2.26 -5.61
N HIS A 57 -3.53 -1.57 -6.71
CA HIS A 57 -2.63 -0.57 -7.29
C HIS A 57 -3.12 0.83 -6.90
N GLN A 58 -2.24 1.64 -6.32
CA GLN A 58 -2.52 3.02 -5.93
C GLN A 58 -1.48 3.95 -6.52
N GLU A 59 -1.90 5.04 -7.13
CA GLU A 59 -1.02 6.06 -7.70
C GLU A 59 -1.11 7.33 -6.87
N PHE A 60 0.03 7.95 -6.60
CA PHE A 60 0.15 9.16 -5.81
C PHE A 60 0.93 10.22 -6.58
N ASP A 61 0.52 11.46 -6.39
CA ASP A 61 1.22 12.61 -6.95
C ASP A 61 2.57 12.80 -6.25
N SER A 62 3.66 12.93 -7.03
CA SER A 62 5.02 12.98 -6.51
C SER A 62 5.27 14.19 -5.61
N ASP A 63 4.58 15.31 -5.84
CA ASP A 63 4.77 16.56 -5.09
C ASP A 63 3.89 16.62 -3.86
N THR A 64 2.58 16.45 -4.05
CA THR A 64 1.57 16.62 -2.99
C THR A 64 1.41 15.39 -2.11
N LYS A 65 1.88 14.23 -2.59
CA LYS A 65 1.71 12.91 -1.95
C LYS A 65 0.24 12.48 -1.82
N GLU A 66 -0.70 13.17 -2.50
CA GLU A 66 -2.11 12.81 -2.50
C GLU A 66 -2.39 11.67 -3.47
N ARG A 67 -3.32 10.78 -3.10
CA ARG A 67 -3.71 9.67 -3.98
C ARG A 67 -4.46 10.20 -5.20
N ILE A 68 -3.95 9.91 -6.38
CA ILE A 68 -4.58 10.22 -7.67
C ILE A 68 -5.71 9.21 -7.94
N TYR A 69 -5.41 7.91 -7.87
CA TYR A 69 -6.41 6.85 -8.07
C TYR A 69 -6.03 5.55 -7.34
N ALA A 70 -7.02 4.68 -7.15
CA ALA A 70 -6.84 3.32 -6.65
C ALA A 70 -7.61 2.34 -7.54
N VAL A 71 -6.97 1.23 -7.90
CA VAL A 71 -7.58 0.14 -8.67
C VAL A 71 -7.31 -1.21 -8.00
N ALA A 72 -8.38 -1.98 -7.80
CA ALA A 72 -8.30 -3.38 -7.42
C ALA A 72 -8.39 -4.28 -8.65
N LEU A 73 -7.39 -5.14 -8.81
CA LEU A 73 -7.31 -6.19 -9.82
C LEU A 73 -7.63 -7.51 -9.12
N VAL A 74 -8.88 -7.94 -9.23
CA VAL A 74 -9.41 -9.16 -8.59
C VAL A 74 -9.33 -10.31 -9.58
N ASP A 75 -8.77 -11.44 -9.15
CA ASP A 75 -8.54 -12.65 -9.94
C ASP A 75 -7.80 -12.38 -11.28
N ASP A 76 -7.00 -11.31 -11.33
CA ASP A 76 -6.20 -10.94 -12.49
C ASP A 76 -4.84 -11.66 -12.42
N GLU A 77 -4.70 -12.74 -13.20
CA GLU A 77 -3.50 -13.58 -13.19
C GLU A 77 -2.22 -12.80 -13.51
N GLN A 78 -2.29 -11.84 -14.43
CA GLN A 78 -1.11 -11.06 -14.80
C GLN A 78 -0.70 -10.11 -13.67
N ALA A 79 -1.64 -9.49 -12.97
CA ALA A 79 -1.35 -8.66 -11.80
C ALA A 79 -0.76 -9.49 -10.66
N LEU A 80 -1.32 -10.67 -10.40
CA LEU A 80 -0.83 -11.59 -9.37
C LEU A 80 0.59 -12.08 -9.68
N ASN A 81 0.86 -12.45 -10.94
CA ASN A 81 2.19 -12.86 -11.38
C ASN A 81 3.19 -11.70 -11.31
N TYR A 82 2.79 -10.50 -11.73
CA TYR A 82 3.63 -9.31 -11.60
C TYR A 82 3.98 -9.03 -10.14
N TYR A 83 2.98 -9.06 -9.24
CA TYR A 83 3.20 -8.86 -7.81
C TYR A 83 4.21 -9.87 -7.27
N LYS A 84 4.00 -11.17 -7.54
CA LYS A 84 4.89 -12.25 -7.09
C LYS A 84 6.33 -12.10 -7.58
N GLN A 85 6.53 -11.59 -8.80
CA GLN A 85 7.87 -11.45 -9.40
C GLN A 85 8.64 -10.24 -8.87
N ASN A 86 7.95 -9.15 -8.52
CA ASN A 86 8.57 -7.86 -8.21
C ASN A 86 8.53 -7.52 -6.72
N TYR A 87 7.61 -8.11 -5.97
CA TYR A 87 7.41 -7.86 -4.55
C TYR A 87 7.55 -9.20 -3.85
N ASP A 88 8.82 -9.58 -3.63
CA ASP A 88 9.20 -10.82 -2.97
C ASP A 88 8.41 -10.95 -1.66
N GLU A 89 7.70 -12.07 -1.48
CA GLU A 89 6.92 -12.30 -0.26
C GLU A 89 7.84 -12.29 0.99
N ALA A 90 9.16 -12.41 0.80
CA ALA A 90 10.20 -12.58 1.82
C ALA A 90 11.02 -11.33 2.23
N SER A 91 10.77 -10.12 1.70
CA SER A 91 11.46 -8.91 2.21
C SER A 91 10.62 -8.19 3.28
N ASP A 92 10.89 -8.53 4.54
CA ASP A 92 10.22 -8.04 5.75
C ASP A 92 10.67 -6.63 6.19
N GLU A 93 11.69 -6.04 5.58
CA GLU A 93 12.37 -4.89 6.21
C GLU A 93 11.76 -3.52 5.88
N SER A 94 10.67 -3.45 5.10
CA SER A 94 10.03 -2.16 4.76
C SER A 94 8.52 -2.21 4.48
N LYS A 95 7.84 -3.30 4.84
CA LYS A 95 6.37 -3.34 4.79
C LYS A 95 5.79 -2.57 5.98
N CYS A 96 4.77 -1.74 5.77
CA CYS A 96 4.00 -1.21 6.89
C CYS A 96 3.13 -2.36 7.43
N ASP A 97 3.49 -2.92 8.59
CA ASP A 97 2.78 -4.02 9.28
C ASP A 97 1.36 -3.65 9.73
N CYS A 98 0.89 -2.44 9.43
CA CYS A 98 -0.43 -1.97 9.81
C CYS A 98 -1.54 -2.88 9.28
N ALA A 99 -1.36 -3.50 8.11
CA ALA A 99 -2.37 -4.42 7.57
C ALA A 99 -2.48 -5.72 8.36
N GLU A 100 -1.35 -6.21 8.89
CA GLU A 100 -1.31 -7.42 9.71
C GLU A 100 -1.99 -7.20 11.07
N ASN A 101 -1.80 -6.01 11.66
CA ASN A 101 -2.32 -5.66 12.97
C ASN A 101 -3.74 -5.05 12.94
N HIS A 102 -4.10 -4.36 11.86
CA HIS A 102 -5.34 -3.58 11.78
C HIS A 102 -6.23 -3.94 10.59
N GLY A 103 -5.88 -4.94 9.78
CA GLY A 103 -6.71 -5.41 8.68
C GLY A 103 -6.41 -4.74 7.32
N PRO A 104 -6.93 -5.32 6.22
CA PRO A 104 -6.60 -4.90 4.86
C PRO A 104 -7.07 -3.47 4.52
N GLU A 105 -8.02 -2.90 5.25
CA GLU A 105 -8.46 -1.51 5.11
C GLU A 105 -7.33 -0.50 5.37
N HIS A 106 -6.32 -0.89 6.15
CA HIS A 106 -5.12 -0.10 6.37
C HIS A 106 -4.16 -0.10 5.17
N LEU A 107 -4.42 -0.88 4.11
CA LEU A 107 -3.66 -0.85 2.86
C LEU A 107 -4.15 0.20 1.85
N ILE A 108 -5.24 0.93 2.16
CA ILE A 108 -5.75 2.03 1.35
C ILE A 108 -5.30 3.37 1.96
N TYR A 109 -4.43 4.08 1.23
CA TYR A 109 -3.84 5.34 1.68
C TYR A 109 -4.45 6.50 0.92
N ASP A 110 -5.03 7.46 1.63
CA ASP A 110 -5.58 8.67 0.99
C ASP A 110 -4.45 9.67 0.63
N ARG A 111 -3.34 9.60 1.37
CA ARG A 111 -2.10 10.33 1.12
C ARG A 111 -0.91 9.54 1.65
N MET A 112 0.28 9.85 1.15
CA MET A 112 1.53 9.45 1.77
C MET A 112 2.03 10.56 2.72
N VAL A 113 2.75 10.14 3.74
CA VAL A 113 3.43 11.00 4.71
C VAL A 113 4.90 10.65 4.64
N GLU A 114 5.72 11.68 4.56
CA GLU A 114 7.17 11.56 4.57
C GLU A 114 7.66 11.69 6.01
N GLU A 115 8.31 10.65 6.50
CA GLU A 115 9.07 10.70 7.74
C GLU A 115 10.51 11.08 7.41
N LEU A 116 10.98 12.16 8.02
CA LEU A 116 12.34 12.65 7.81
C LEU A 116 13.36 11.60 8.24
N ALA A 117 14.39 11.42 7.41
CA ALA A 117 15.52 10.55 7.70
C ALA A 117 16.19 10.92 9.04
N ASP A 118 16.25 9.99 9.99
CA ASP A 118 17.05 10.10 11.22
C ASP A 118 18.29 9.20 11.15
N CYS A 119 19.15 9.45 10.14
CA CYS A 119 20.40 8.70 10.03
C CYS A 119 21.36 9.09 11.16
N LYS A 120 21.48 8.22 12.16
CA LYS A 120 22.46 8.40 13.25
C LYS A 120 23.90 8.27 12.76
N LYS A 121 24.15 7.56 11.65
CA LYS A 121 25.51 7.31 11.11
C LYS A 121 26.10 8.52 10.39
N HIS A 122 25.28 9.25 9.63
CA HIS A 122 25.73 10.41 8.83
C HIS A 122 25.16 11.73 9.39
N LYS A 123 24.90 11.77 10.69
CA LYS A 123 24.33 12.94 11.37
C LYS A 123 25.33 14.10 11.36
N GLY A 124 24.99 15.19 10.69
CA GLY A 124 25.82 16.39 10.60
C GLY A 124 26.68 16.49 9.33
N GLU A 125 26.59 15.50 8.43
CA GLU A 125 27.13 15.63 7.09
C GLU A 125 26.21 16.50 6.22
N PRO A 126 26.76 17.32 5.30
CA PRO A 126 25.97 18.26 4.50
C PRO A 126 25.10 17.58 3.45
N GLU A 127 25.44 16.35 3.05
CA GLU A 127 24.71 15.59 2.03
C GLU A 127 24.38 14.18 2.55
N PRO A 128 23.17 13.65 2.30
CA PRO A 128 22.82 12.29 2.63
C PRO A 128 23.65 11.30 1.79
N ASP A 129 24.16 10.23 2.42
CA ASP A 129 24.86 9.16 1.71
C ASP A 129 23.86 8.39 0.81
N PRO A 130 24.05 8.38 -0.52
CA PRO A 130 23.16 7.67 -1.44
C PRO A 130 23.13 6.15 -1.23
N ALA A 131 24.16 5.57 -0.62
CA ALA A 131 24.20 4.15 -0.29
C ALA A 131 23.54 3.82 1.07
N CYS A 132 23.14 4.83 1.86
CA CYS A 132 22.57 4.63 3.18
C CYS A 132 21.05 4.85 3.17
N SER A 133 20.27 3.77 3.24
CA SER A 133 18.80 3.85 3.28
C SER A 133 18.26 4.72 4.42
N ALA A 134 18.95 4.75 5.57
CA ALA A 134 18.58 5.58 6.71
C ALA A 134 18.79 7.08 6.49
N CYS A 135 19.53 7.48 5.45
CA CYS A 135 19.71 8.89 5.04
C CYS A 135 18.57 9.40 4.17
N TRP A 136 17.65 8.53 3.73
CA TRP A 136 16.55 8.89 2.86
C TRP A 136 15.23 8.93 3.64
N PRO A 137 14.35 9.91 3.37
CA PRO A 137 13.03 9.92 3.97
C PRO A 137 12.24 8.67 3.62
N VAL A 138 11.46 8.17 4.57
CA VAL A 138 10.61 7.00 4.36
C VAL A 138 9.17 7.46 4.15
N LEU A 139 8.53 6.92 3.11
CA LEU A 139 7.13 7.22 2.83
C LEU A 139 6.23 6.17 3.49
N HIS A 140 5.30 6.65 4.32
CA HIS A 140 4.30 5.83 4.98
C HIS A 140 2.89 6.24 4.55
N GLY A 141 1.96 5.29 4.53
CA GLY A 141 0.56 5.62 4.34
C GLY A 141 0.08 6.53 5.47
N GLY A 142 -0.69 7.58 5.18
CA GLY A 142 -1.12 8.54 6.21
C GLY A 142 -1.98 7.98 7.35
N LYS A 143 -2.40 6.71 7.26
CA LYS A 143 -3.10 5.95 8.32
C LYS A 143 -2.17 5.03 9.10
N CYS A 144 -0.91 4.85 8.68
CA CYS A 144 0.11 4.13 9.43
C CYS A 144 0.59 5.05 10.57
N THR A 145 0.15 4.79 11.80
CA THR A 145 0.77 5.39 12.99
C THR A 145 1.87 4.45 13.46
N PHE A 146 3.13 4.69 13.08
CA PHE A 146 4.25 4.07 13.78
C PHE A 146 4.23 4.60 15.22
N GLY A 147 4.24 3.68 16.19
CA GLY A 147 3.99 3.99 17.59
C GLY A 147 4.89 5.09 18.14
N ASN A 148 4.29 6.19 18.59
CA ASN A 148 4.69 6.76 19.87
C ASN A 148 3.75 6.16 20.92
N ALA A 149 4.20 5.08 21.54
CA ALA A 149 3.74 4.64 22.86
C ALA A 149 4.93 4.68 23.81
#